data_AF-A0A172YF43-F1
#
_entry.id   AF-A0A172YF43-F1
#
_cell.length_a   1.000
_cell.length_b   1.000
_cell.length_c   1.000
_cell.angle_alpha   90.00
_cell.angle_beta   90.00
_cell.angle_gamma   90.00
#
_symmetry.space_group_name_H-M   'P 1'
#
loop_
_entity.id
_entity.type
_entity.pdbx_description
1 polymer ?
#
loop_
_entity_poly.entity_id
_entity_poly.type
_entity_poly.pdbx_seq_one_letter_code
_entity_poly.pdbx_strand_id
1 'polypeptide(L)'
;MATASNAIPWGPVRSTLTEKFSFGDIKQIVGYGDLDMSRIAHLEQKPQNGASKSQLLSEIDKQVGAMDDKCRNAFVSICCEEMMRRKSDVIEELDRVLSRVGWKFSGTSLVPVDIFDIAELADIPEAAHADIQKAASRLRDGDLSGALSAACGALDAVTSDIYGRYRLGDPGKASFQERIKKSIDALEVKDSLMRELAEIGWSESDYKPLSANIEGSLNQAAFVMQKLRSDMGDVHGTKPVITALVYDSIKWSSLLLRVLAIR
;
A
#
# COMPACT_ATOMS: atom_id res chain seq x y z
N MET A 1 -12.08 -6.51 19.50
CA MET A 1 -11.93 -6.25 18.05
C MET A 1 -10.71 -7.03 17.59
N ALA A 2 -10.90 -8.02 16.72
CA ALA A 2 -9.78 -8.75 16.15
C ALA A 2 -8.98 -7.75 15.29
N THR A 3 -7.73 -7.51 15.65
CA THR A 3 -6.76 -6.89 14.75
C THR A 3 -6.75 -7.73 13.48
N ALA A 4 -7.20 -7.17 12.35
CA ALA A 4 -7.02 -7.80 11.06
C ALA A 4 -5.53 -8.16 10.94
N SER A 5 -5.22 -9.45 10.85
CA SER A 5 -3.85 -9.91 10.70
C SER A 5 -3.33 -9.32 9.39
N ASN A 6 -2.38 -8.38 9.47
CA ASN A 6 -1.66 -7.79 8.33
C ASN A 6 -0.78 -8.79 7.58
N ALA A 7 -1.00 -10.08 7.82
CA ALA A 7 -0.22 -11.12 7.20
C ALA A 7 -0.82 -11.54 5.86
N ILE A 8 0.03 -11.66 4.85
CA ILE A 8 -0.39 -12.16 3.55
C ILE A 8 -0.83 -13.62 3.72
N PRO A 9 -2.04 -13.99 3.27
CA PRO A 9 -2.54 -15.33 3.46
C PRO A 9 -1.77 -16.31 2.57
N TRP A 10 -1.10 -17.28 3.21
CA TRP A 10 -0.35 -18.31 2.52
C TRP A 10 -1.25 -19.28 1.73
N GLY A 11 -2.45 -19.58 2.24
CA GLY A 11 -3.36 -20.57 1.65
C GLY A 11 -3.65 -20.36 0.15
N PRO A 12 -4.10 -19.16 -0.27
CA PRO A 12 -4.29 -18.85 -1.69
C PRO A 12 -3.02 -19.03 -2.54
N VAL A 13 -1.88 -18.52 -2.06
CA VAL A 13 -0.59 -18.62 -2.77
C VAL A 13 -0.15 -20.07 -2.93
N ARG A 14 -0.28 -20.87 -1.86
CA ARG A 14 -0.03 -22.31 -1.85
C ARG A 14 -0.90 -23.05 -2.87
N SER A 15 -2.19 -22.73 -2.95
CA SER A 15 -3.10 -23.37 -3.92
C SER A 15 -2.66 -23.06 -5.35
N THR A 16 -2.34 -21.80 -5.65
CA THR A 16 -1.86 -21.41 -6.97
C THR A 16 -0.51 -22.07 -7.33
N LEU A 17 0.42 -22.18 -6.38
CA LEU A 17 1.67 -22.94 -6.55
C LEU A 17 1.40 -24.40 -6.92
N THR A 18 0.45 -25.04 -6.25
CA THR A 18 0.08 -26.44 -6.48
C THR A 18 -0.43 -26.66 -7.91
N GLU A 19 -1.33 -25.80 -8.35
CA GLU A 19 -2.06 -25.94 -9.61
C GLU A 19 -1.25 -25.49 -10.83
N LYS A 20 -0.45 -24.42 -10.69
CA LYS A 20 0.14 -23.73 -11.85
C LYS A 20 1.64 -23.98 -12.02
N PHE A 21 2.33 -24.51 -11.01
CA PHE A 21 3.79 -24.66 -11.03
C PHE A 21 4.23 -26.12 -10.88
N SER A 22 5.36 -26.47 -11.50
CA SER A 22 5.96 -27.80 -11.35
C SER A 22 6.61 -27.96 -9.99
N PHE A 23 6.96 -29.19 -9.59
CA PHE A 23 7.69 -29.44 -8.34
C PHE A 23 9.01 -28.64 -8.29
N GLY A 24 9.75 -28.61 -9.41
CA GLY A 24 11.00 -27.86 -9.53
C GLY A 24 10.77 -26.35 -9.42
N ASP A 25 9.74 -25.84 -10.09
CA ASP A 25 9.39 -24.42 -10.00
C ASP A 25 9.07 -24.01 -8.56
N ILE A 26 8.28 -24.82 -7.84
CA ILE A 26 7.92 -24.56 -6.45
C ILE A 26 9.19 -24.45 -5.60
N LYS A 27 10.13 -25.40 -5.69
CA LYS A 27 11.40 -25.34 -4.93
C LYS A 27 12.21 -24.08 -5.25
N GLN A 28 12.23 -23.65 -6.51
CA GLN A 28 12.95 -22.44 -6.89
C GLN A 28 12.26 -21.18 -6.37
N ILE A 29 10.94 -21.06 -6.53
CA ILE A 29 10.15 -19.90 -6.08
C ILE A 29 10.31 -19.71 -4.57
N VAL A 30 10.08 -20.75 -3.78
CA VAL A 30 10.19 -20.65 -2.32
C VAL A 30 11.62 -20.45 -1.85
N GLY A 31 12.61 -20.91 -2.63
CA GLY A 31 14.03 -20.68 -2.35
C GLY A 31 14.45 -19.21 -2.46
N TYR A 32 13.79 -18.41 -3.30
CA TYR A 32 14.02 -16.96 -3.33
C TYR A 32 13.46 -16.25 -2.09
N GLY A 33 12.47 -16.84 -1.41
CA GLY A 33 11.84 -16.29 -0.21
C GLY A 33 12.59 -16.54 1.09
N ASP A 34 13.86 -16.96 1.05
CA ASP A 34 14.69 -17.31 2.22
C ASP A 34 14.13 -18.50 3.04
N LEU A 35 13.44 -19.43 2.38
CA LEU A 35 13.05 -20.70 3.00
C LEU A 35 14.29 -21.57 3.26
N ASP A 36 14.33 -22.30 4.38
CA ASP A 36 15.42 -23.24 4.68
C ASP A 36 15.36 -24.45 3.72
N MET A 37 16.12 -24.33 2.64
CA MET A 37 16.18 -25.33 1.58
C MET A 37 16.79 -26.66 2.04
N SER A 38 17.56 -26.66 3.15
CA SER A 38 18.14 -27.89 3.69
C SER A 38 17.07 -28.87 4.19
N ARG A 39 15.96 -28.33 4.73
CA ARG A 39 14.82 -29.11 5.24
C ARG A 39 14.01 -29.78 4.13
N ILE A 40 14.07 -29.27 2.91
CA ILE A 40 13.37 -29.84 1.75
C ILE A 40 14.32 -30.41 0.69
N ALA A 41 15.63 -30.46 0.98
CA ALA A 41 16.63 -30.97 0.05
C ALA A 41 16.36 -32.43 -0.32
N HIS A 42 16.01 -33.25 0.69
CA HIS A 42 15.69 -34.68 0.53
C HIS A 42 14.42 -34.95 -0.29
N LEU A 43 13.57 -33.93 -0.50
CA LEU A 43 12.37 -34.05 -1.30
C LEU A 43 12.71 -33.86 -2.78
N GLU A 44 12.85 -34.99 -3.48
CA GLU A 44 13.14 -35.05 -4.92
C GLU A 44 11.99 -35.73 -5.66
N GLN A 45 11.58 -35.14 -6.79
CA GLN A 45 10.58 -35.76 -7.66
C GLN A 45 11.27 -36.81 -8.54
N LYS A 46 10.91 -38.09 -8.36
CA LYS A 46 11.47 -39.24 -9.09
C LYS A 46 10.35 -40.10 -9.68
N PRO A 47 10.59 -40.83 -10.79
CA PRO A 47 9.60 -41.73 -11.39
C PRO A 47 9.11 -42.85 -10.44
N GLN A 48 9.96 -43.29 -9.52
CA GLN A 48 9.64 -44.28 -8.49
C GLN A 48 10.16 -43.79 -7.13
N ASN A 49 9.37 -43.96 -6.06
CA ASN A 49 9.69 -43.54 -4.68
C ASN A 49 10.09 -42.06 -4.53
N GLY A 50 9.60 -41.19 -5.41
CA GLY A 50 9.81 -39.74 -5.32
C GLY A 50 8.81 -39.05 -4.39
N ALA A 51 9.17 -37.85 -3.93
CA ALA A 51 8.25 -36.99 -3.19
C ALA A 51 7.18 -36.41 -4.13
N SER A 52 5.94 -36.40 -3.66
CA SER A 52 4.84 -35.70 -4.34
C SER A 52 4.89 -34.20 -4.09
N LYS A 53 4.25 -33.40 -4.96
CA LYS A 53 4.07 -31.96 -4.72
C LYS A 53 3.39 -31.69 -3.38
N SER A 54 2.41 -32.51 -3.00
CA SER A 54 1.72 -32.36 -1.71
C SER A 54 2.67 -32.53 -0.53
N GLN A 55 3.59 -33.50 -0.59
CA GLN A 55 4.62 -33.69 0.46
C GLN A 55 5.59 -32.50 0.53
N LEU A 56 6.02 -31.98 -0.62
CA LEU A 56 6.83 -30.76 -0.67
C LEU A 56 6.10 -29.58 -0.03
N LEU A 57 4.86 -29.34 -0.42
CA LEU A 57 4.05 -28.23 0.10
C LEU A 57 3.76 -28.39 1.59
N SER A 58 3.50 -29.60 2.09
CA SER A 58 3.33 -29.83 3.52
C SER A 58 4.57 -29.49 4.34
N GLU A 59 5.78 -29.71 3.80
CA GLU A 59 7.01 -29.32 4.50
C GLU A 59 7.24 -27.80 4.45
N ILE A 60 6.87 -27.16 3.33
CA ILE A 60 6.84 -25.69 3.23
C ILE A 60 5.83 -25.12 4.24
N ASP A 61 4.63 -25.68 4.35
CA ASP A 61 3.57 -25.25 5.26
C ASP A 61 4.06 -25.23 6.73
N LYS A 62 4.84 -26.23 7.15
CA LYS A 62 5.43 -26.28 8.50
C LYS A 62 6.41 -25.13 8.74
N GLN A 63 7.24 -24.83 7.75
CA GLN A 63 8.21 -23.73 7.86
C GLN A 63 7.49 -22.38 7.89
N VAL A 64 6.53 -22.16 6.99
CA VAL A 64 5.72 -20.94 6.96
C VAL A 64 4.94 -20.75 8.27
N GLY A 65 4.40 -21.84 8.84
CA GLY A 65 3.72 -21.80 10.13
C GLY A 65 4.62 -21.50 11.32
N ALA A 66 5.94 -21.64 11.18
CA ALA A 66 6.93 -21.32 12.20
C ALA A 66 7.53 -19.92 12.06
N MET A 67 7.24 -19.21 10.96
CA MET A 67 7.70 -17.83 10.73
C MET A 67 6.89 -16.83 11.56
N ASP A 68 7.56 -15.80 12.07
CA ASP A 68 6.87 -14.61 12.55
C ASP A 68 6.17 -13.87 11.39
N ASP A 69 5.27 -12.93 11.71
CA ASP A 69 4.46 -12.24 10.71
C ASP A 69 5.30 -11.45 9.70
N LYS A 70 6.45 -10.90 10.11
CA LYS A 70 7.34 -10.13 9.23
C LYS A 70 8.02 -11.05 8.22
N CYS A 71 8.62 -12.14 8.69
CA CYS A 71 9.26 -13.14 7.84
C CYS A 71 8.25 -13.81 6.91
N ARG A 72 7.05 -14.14 7.43
CA ARG A 72 5.96 -14.69 6.64
C ARG A 72 5.54 -13.73 5.52
N ASN A 73 5.39 -12.44 5.80
CA ASN A 73 5.02 -11.45 4.78
C ASN A 73 6.08 -11.31 3.69
N ALA A 74 7.35 -11.22 4.08
CA ALA A 74 8.45 -11.17 3.12
C ALA A 74 8.46 -12.43 2.24
N PHE A 75 8.40 -13.62 2.85
CA PHE A 75 8.36 -14.89 2.15
C PHE A 75 7.21 -14.98 1.14
N VAL A 76 5.99 -14.68 1.58
CA VAL A 76 4.80 -14.80 0.72
C VAL A 76 4.80 -13.74 -0.39
N SER A 77 5.26 -12.51 -0.12
CA SER A 77 5.40 -11.47 -1.16
C SER A 77 6.38 -11.90 -2.25
N ILE A 78 7.56 -12.40 -1.86
CA ILE A 78 8.57 -12.89 -2.81
C ILE A 78 8.02 -14.05 -3.64
N CYS A 79 7.27 -14.97 -3.02
CA CYS A 79 6.64 -16.07 -3.76
C CYS A 79 5.66 -15.54 -4.82
N CYS A 80 4.79 -14.60 -4.46
CA CYS A 80 3.86 -13.97 -5.40
C CYS A 80 4.61 -13.27 -6.54
N GLU A 81 5.60 -12.45 -6.22
CA GLU A 81 6.42 -11.70 -7.19
C GLU A 81 7.13 -12.64 -8.18
N GLU A 82 7.73 -13.72 -7.68
CA GLU A 82 8.39 -14.73 -8.52
C GLU A 82 7.41 -15.55 -9.37
N MET A 83 6.20 -15.82 -8.86
CA MET A 83 5.15 -16.47 -9.63
C MET A 83 4.72 -15.60 -10.82
N MET A 84 4.49 -14.30 -10.59
CA MET A 84 4.11 -13.35 -11.64
C MET A 84 5.22 -13.19 -12.68
N ARG A 85 6.49 -13.12 -12.23
CA ARG A 85 7.65 -13.00 -13.12
C ARG A 85 7.79 -14.19 -14.07
N ARG A 86 7.48 -15.40 -13.59
CA ARG A 86 7.58 -16.64 -14.37
C ARG A 86 6.38 -16.86 -15.29
N LYS A 87 5.18 -16.50 -14.83
CA LYS A 87 3.91 -16.81 -15.48
C LYS A 87 2.92 -15.66 -15.31
N SER A 88 2.85 -14.80 -16.32
CA SER A 88 1.94 -13.66 -16.31
C SER A 88 0.45 -14.05 -16.32
N ASP A 89 0.11 -15.25 -16.79
CA ASP A 89 -1.27 -15.80 -16.76
C ASP A 89 -1.75 -16.18 -15.35
N VAL A 90 -0.84 -16.23 -14.37
CA VAL A 90 -1.18 -16.48 -12.96
C VAL A 90 -1.64 -15.21 -12.25
N ILE A 91 -1.39 -14.04 -12.83
CA ILE A 91 -1.71 -12.73 -12.24
C ILE A 91 -3.21 -12.60 -11.97
N GLU A 92 -4.08 -12.90 -12.93
CA GLU A 92 -5.53 -12.81 -12.76
C GLU A 92 -6.03 -13.69 -11.62
N GLU A 93 -5.50 -14.93 -11.52
CA GLU A 93 -5.93 -15.86 -10.49
C GLU A 93 -5.46 -15.42 -9.10
N LEU A 94 -4.19 -15.01 -8.97
CA LEU A 94 -3.66 -14.48 -7.71
C LEU A 94 -4.41 -13.21 -7.29
N ASP A 95 -4.66 -12.29 -8.20
CA ASP A 95 -5.40 -11.05 -7.90
C ASP A 95 -6.84 -11.36 -7.46
N ARG A 96 -7.51 -12.30 -8.14
CA ARG A 96 -8.86 -12.77 -7.78
C ARG A 96 -8.92 -13.41 -6.40
N VAL A 97 -7.97 -14.25 -6.01
CA VAL A 97 -8.00 -14.95 -4.73
C VAL A 97 -7.51 -14.09 -3.57
N LEU A 98 -6.51 -13.24 -3.80
CA LEU A 98 -5.95 -12.35 -2.78
C LEU A 98 -6.89 -11.17 -2.50
N SER A 99 -7.59 -10.64 -3.51
CA SER A 99 -8.52 -9.50 -3.32
C SER A 99 -9.68 -9.85 -2.39
N ARG A 100 -10.15 -11.10 -2.43
CA ARG A 100 -11.20 -11.63 -1.54
C ARG A 100 -10.80 -11.65 -0.06
N VAL A 101 -9.51 -11.63 0.21
CA VAL A 101 -8.93 -11.71 1.56
C VAL A 101 -8.16 -10.43 1.92
N GLY A 102 -8.44 -9.34 1.20
CA GLY A 102 -7.94 -8.01 1.53
C GLY A 102 -6.57 -7.68 0.98
N TRP A 103 -6.12 -8.32 -0.11
CA TRP A 103 -4.81 -8.07 -0.73
C TRP A 103 -4.91 -7.91 -2.24
N LYS A 104 -4.21 -6.96 -2.85
CA LYS A 104 -4.27 -6.73 -4.29
C LYS A 104 -2.92 -6.31 -4.82
N PHE A 105 -2.66 -6.57 -6.10
CA PHE A 105 -1.41 -6.14 -6.72
C PHE A 105 -1.50 -4.69 -7.19
N SER A 106 -0.38 -3.99 -7.06
CA SER A 106 -0.13 -2.69 -7.66
C SER A 106 1.21 -2.77 -8.38
N GLY A 107 1.19 -2.94 -9.71
CA GLY A 107 2.37 -3.38 -10.46
C GLY A 107 2.80 -4.79 -10.04
N THR A 108 4.04 -4.94 -9.59
CA THR A 108 4.58 -6.21 -9.05
C THR A 108 4.41 -6.34 -7.54
N SER A 109 4.01 -5.27 -6.83
CA SER A 109 3.96 -5.27 -5.36
C SER A 109 2.58 -5.65 -4.85
N LEU A 110 2.54 -6.57 -3.88
CA LEU A 110 1.29 -6.93 -3.19
C LEU A 110 1.01 -5.97 -2.03
N VAL A 111 -0.17 -5.36 -2.00
CA VAL A 111 -0.57 -4.36 -0.99
C VAL A 111 -1.92 -4.72 -0.34
N PRO A 112 -2.17 -4.34 0.93
CA PRO A 112 -3.46 -4.59 1.57
C PRO A 112 -4.57 -3.68 1.01
N VAL A 113 -5.70 -4.27 0.62
CA VAL A 113 -6.90 -3.60 0.08
C VAL A 113 -7.58 -2.72 1.12
N ASP A 114 -7.54 -3.09 2.40
CA ASP A 114 -8.12 -2.28 3.48
C ASP A 114 -7.40 -0.94 3.67
N ILE A 115 -6.26 -0.73 3.00
CA ILE A 115 -5.43 0.47 3.11
C ILE A 115 -5.63 1.39 1.90
N PHE A 116 -5.86 0.87 0.70
CA PHE A 116 -6.06 1.67 -0.52
C PHE A 116 -7.17 1.14 -1.41
N ASP A 117 -7.98 2.06 -1.95
CA ASP A 117 -8.67 1.77 -3.20
C ASP A 117 -7.69 1.98 -4.35
N ILE A 118 -7.18 0.87 -4.91
CA ILE A 118 -6.22 0.90 -6.01
C ILE A 118 -6.81 1.55 -7.27
N ALA A 119 -8.14 1.60 -7.42
CA ALA A 119 -8.75 2.33 -8.53
C ALA A 119 -8.49 3.84 -8.42
N GLU A 120 -8.38 4.40 -7.20
CA GLU A 120 -8.08 5.82 -6.98
C GLU A 120 -6.62 6.17 -7.27
N LEU A 121 -5.74 5.18 -7.45
CA LEU A 121 -4.32 5.40 -7.73
C LEU A 121 -4.03 5.71 -9.21
N ALA A 122 -4.89 5.32 -10.14
CA ALA A 122 -4.64 5.44 -11.58
C ALA A 122 -4.49 6.90 -12.06
N ASP A 123 -5.15 7.83 -11.37
CA ASP A 123 -5.18 9.24 -11.73
C ASP A 123 -4.19 10.10 -10.94
N ILE A 124 -3.36 9.49 -10.08
CA ILE A 124 -2.34 10.19 -9.28
C ILE A 124 -1.05 10.33 -10.10
N PRO A 125 -0.37 11.50 -10.06
CA PRO A 125 0.95 11.68 -10.69
C PRO A 125 1.96 10.59 -10.30
N GLU A 126 2.76 10.13 -11.26
CA GLU A 126 3.65 8.96 -11.12
C GLU A 126 4.56 9.02 -9.87
N ALA A 127 5.13 10.19 -9.57
CA ALA A 127 5.98 10.37 -8.39
C ALA A 127 5.23 10.13 -7.08
N ALA A 128 4.01 10.64 -6.96
CA ALA A 128 3.16 10.46 -5.80
C ALA A 128 2.58 9.03 -5.74
N HIS A 129 2.32 8.44 -6.90
CA HIS A 129 1.93 7.02 -7.01
C HIS A 129 3.03 6.08 -6.48
N ALA A 130 4.28 6.31 -6.87
CA ALA A 130 5.40 5.50 -6.39
C ALA A 130 5.57 5.60 -4.87
N ASP A 131 5.45 6.79 -4.29
CA ASP A 131 5.58 7.00 -2.85
C ASP A 131 4.43 6.41 -2.05
N ILE A 132 3.20 6.47 -2.57
CA ILE A 132 2.04 5.90 -1.87
C ILE A 132 2.03 4.36 -1.94
N GLN A 133 2.45 3.77 -3.07
CA GLN A 133 2.72 2.33 -3.17
C GLN A 133 3.84 1.87 -2.23
N LYS A 134 4.90 2.67 -2.11
CA LYS A 134 6.00 2.44 -1.18
C LYS A 134 5.52 2.49 0.28
N ALA A 135 4.60 3.40 0.61
CA ALA A 135 3.98 3.45 1.93
C ALA A 135 3.22 2.15 2.27
N ALA A 136 2.44 1.65 1.31
CA ALA A 136 1.72 0.39 1.44
C ALA A 136 2.65 -0.81 1.66
N SER A 137 3.71 -0.90 0.84
CA SER A 137 4.69 -1.99 0.89
C SER A 137 5.45 -1.98 2.22
N ARG A 138 5.90 -0.81 2.67
CA ARG A 138 6.58 -0.65 3.97
C ARG A 138 5.68 -1.02 5.14
N LEU A 139 4.40 -0.65 5.08
CA LEU A 139 3.44 -1.01 6.13
C LEU A 139 3.25 -2.53 6.22
N ARG A 140 3.11 -3.20 5.08
CA ARG A 140 3.08 -4.67 4.98
C ARG A 140 4.35 -5.31 5.56
N ASP A 141 5.52 -4.74 5.28
CA ASP A 141 6.82 -5.25 5.72
C ASP A 141 7.14 -4.92 7.19
N GLY A 142 6.23 -4.21 7.88
CA GLY A 142 6.38 -3.80 9.27
C GLY A 142 7.28 -2.57 9.49
N ASP A 143 7.71 -1.89 8.42
CA ASP A 143 8.41 -0.60 8.47
C ASP A 143 7.40 0.55 8.63
N LEU A 144 6.86 0.67 9.83
CA LEU A 144 5.80 1.64 10.14
C LEU A 144 6.27 3.10 9.98
N SER A 145 7.49 3.40 10.40
CA SER A 145 8.05 4.74 10.33
C SER A 145 8.36 5.15 8.90
N GLY A 146 8.91 4.22 8.11
CA GLY A 146 9.13 4.42 6.69
C GLY A 146 7.83 4.48 5.89
N ALA A 147 6.78 3.76 6.30
CA ALA A 147 5.45 3.84 5.69
C ALA A 147 4.84 5.23 5.85
N LEU A 148 4.84 5.76 7.07
CA LEU A 148 4.40 7.13 7.36
C LEU A 148 5.19 8.17 6.55
N SER A 149 6.52 8.03 6.52
CA SER A 149 7.39 8.93 5.77
C SER A 149 7.10 8.93 4.28
N ALA A 150 6.82 7.75 3.70
CA ALA A 150 6.47 7.58 2.30
C ALA A 150 5.09 8.16 1.97
N ALA A 151 4.10 8.00 2.85
CA ALA A 151 2.77 8.61 2.69
C ALA A 151 2.87 10.15 2.61
N CYS A 152 3.62 10.76 3.54
CA CYS A 152 3.89 12.20 3.45
C CYS A 152 4.71 12.59 2.22
N GLY A 153 5.61 11.73 1.75
CA GLY A 153 6.38 11.93 0.52
C GLY A 153 5.50 12.06 -0.72
N ALA A 154 4.45 11.24 -0.82
CA ALA A 154 3.48 11.35 -1.92
C ALA A 154 2.82 12.73 -1.98
N LEU A 155 2.42 13.29 -0.82
CA LEU A 155 1.88 14.65 -0.73
C LEU A 155 2.93 15.72 -1.00
N ASP A 156 4.19 15.51 -0.58
CA ASP A 156 5.29 16.40 -0.92
C ASP A 156 5.49 16.50 -2.44
N ALA A 157 5.42 15.36 -3.15
CA ALA A 157 5.56 15.30 -4.60
C ALA A 157 4.46 16.10 -5.31
N VAL A 158 3.18 15.86 -4.97
CA VAL A 158 2.05 16.59 -5.58
C VAL A 158 2.10 18.07 -5.26
N THR A 159 2.32 18.45 -4.00
CA THR A 159 2.37 19.87 -3.63
C THR A 159 3.55 20.60 -4.25
N SER A 160 4.70 19.94 -4.45
CA SER A 160 5.84 20.54 -5.14
C SER A 160 5.54 20.81 -6.61
N ASP A 161 4.86 19.87 -7.28
CA ASP A 161 4.38 20.07 -8.66
C ASP A 161 3.39 21.24 -8.76
N ILE A 162 2.40 21.30 -7.87
CA ILE A 162 1.41 22.39 -7.83
C ILE A 162 2.10 23.74 -7.58
N TYR A 163 3.05 23.81 -6.66
CA TYR A 163 3.85 25.02 -6.42
C TYR A 163 4.56 25.50 -7.68
N GLY A 164 5.13 24.57 -8.46
CA GLY A 164 5.76 24.86 -9.74
C GLY A 164 4.76 25.37 -10.78
N ARG A 165 3.65 24.65 -10.98
CA ARG A 165 2.60 24.98 -11.97
C ARG A 165 1.93 26.32 -11.70
N TYR A 166 1.61 26.60 -10.43
CA TYR A 166 0.87 27.81 -10.01
C TYR A 166 1.76 28.93 -9.45
N ARG A 167 3.10 28.73 -9.46
CA ARG A 167 4.09 29.72 -8.99
C ARG A 167 3.83 30.22 -7.56
N LEU A 168 3.57 29.30 -6.64
CA LEU A 168 3.18 29.59 -5.25
C LEU A 168 4.35 29.95 -4.32
N GLY A 169 5.55 30.10 -4.88
CA GLY A 169 6.79 30.37 -4.16
C GLY A 169 7.65 29.12 -3.97
N ASP A 170 8.49 29.13 -2.94
CA ASP A 170 9.42 28.03 -2.64
C ASP A 170 8.75 27.03 -1.67
N PRO A 171 8.49 25.77 -2.11
CA PRO A 171 7.87 24.76 -1.25
C PRO A 171 8.77 24.39 -0.07
N GLY A 172 10.10 24.52 -0.17
CA GLY A 172 11.04 24.19 0.91
C GLY A 172 10.97 25.16 2.10
N LYS A 173 10.34 26.32 1.93
CA LYS A 173 10.17 27.33 3.00
C LYS A 173 8.79 27.28 3.66
N ALA A 174 7.85 26.53 3.09
CA ALA A 174 6.51 26.40 3.62
C ALA A 174 6.38 25.13 4.47
N SER A 175 5.64 25.23 5.57
CA SER A 175 5.30 24.05 6.37
C SER A 175 4.48 23.04 5.54
N PHE A 176 4.45 21.78 5.95
CA PHE A 176 3.67 20.74 5.26
C PHE A 176 2.18 21.12 5.17
N GLN A 177 1.61 21.59 6.28
CA GLN A 177 0.24 22.10 6.34
C GLN A 177 0.04 23.30 5.40
N GLU A 178 0.96 24.26 5.41
CA GLU A 178 0.87 25.44 4.54
C GLU A 178 0.93 25.05 3.06
N ARG A 179 1.79 24.09 2.68
CA ARG A 179 1.90 23.59 1.30
C ARG A 179 0.60 22.98 0.82
N ILE A 180 -0.02 22.14 1.63
CA ILE A 180 -1.31 21.53 1.30
C ILE A 180 -2.37 22.62 1.15
N LYS A 181 -2.47 23.54 2.12
CA LYS A 181 -3.46 24.62 2.07
C LYS A 181 -3.33 25.48 0.81
N LYS A 182 -2.12 25.99 0.53
CA LYS A 182 -1.86 26.79 -0.67
C LYS A 182 -2.15 26.04 -1.97
N SER A 183 -1.89 24.74 -1.98
CA SER A 183 -2.20 23.88 -3.14
C SER A 183 -3.71 23.72 -3.34
N ILE A 184 -4.48 23.50 -2.26
CA ILE A 184 -5.95 23.45 -2.31
C ILE A 184 -6.52 24.78 -2.81
N ASP A 185 -6.01 25.91 -2.30
CA ASP A 185 -6.44 27.25 -2.71
C ASP A 185 -6.15 27.49 -4.21
N ALA A 186 -4.96 27.11 -4.68
CA ALA A 186 -4.55 27.29 -6.08
C ALA A 186 -5.33 26.42 -7.07
N LEU A 187 -5.82 25.26 -6.62
CA LEU A 187 -6.67 24.36 -7.40
C LEU A 187 -8.15 24.76 -7.38
N GLU A 188 -8.52 25.83 -6.64
CA GLU A 188 -9.91 26.29 -6.52
C GLU A 188 -10.88 25.17 -6.06
N VAL A 189 -10.39 24.21 -5.27
CA VAL A 189 -11.16 23.01 -4.84
C VAL A 189 -12.49 23.40 -4.20
N LYS A 190 -12.47 24.47 -3.40
CA LYS A 190 -13.63 25.02 -2.71
C LYS A 190 -14.70 25.51 -3.69
N ASP A 191 -14.27 26.28 -4.67
CA ASP A 191 -15.16 26.92 -5.64
C ASP A 191 -15.72 25.90 -6.64
N SER A 192 -14.91 24.91 -7.04
CA SER A 192 -15.39 23.77 -7.83
C SER A 192 -16.47 22.99 -7.10
N LEU A 193 -16.22 22.62 -5.83
CA LEU A 193 -17.19 21.86 -5.03
C LEU A 193 -18.50 22.64 -4.85
N MET A 194 -18.44 23.94 -4.58
CA MET A 194 -19.64 24.77 -4.44
C MET A 194 -20.44 24.83 -5.74
N ARG A 195 -19.76 24.89 -6.90
CA ARG A 195 -20.39 24.87 -8.22
C ARG A 195 -21.07 23.54 -8.51
N GLU A 196 -20.37 22.43 -8.30
CA GLU A 196 -20.90 21.07 -8.48
C GLU A 196 -22.14 20.82 -7.59
N LEU A 197 -22.10 21.25 -6.33
CA LEU A 197 -23.24 21.12 -5.41
C LEU A 197 -24.44 21.97 -5.87
N ALA A 198 -24.18 23.20 -6.32
CA ALA A 198 -25.23 24.05 -6.87
C ALA A 198 -25.86 23.45 -8.15
N GLU A 199 -25.05 22.84 -9.02
CA GLU A 199 -25.50 22.17 -10.25
C GLU A 199 -26.43 20.98 -9.98
N ILE A 200 -26.21 20.24 -8.89
CA ILE A 200 -27.12 19.17 -8.44
C ILE A 200 -28.27 19.67 -7.55
N GLY A 201 -28.46 20.99 -7.47
CA GLY A 201 -29.64 21.62 -6.85
C GLY A 201 -29.52 21.88 -5.35
N TRP A 202 -28.32 21.86 -4.76
CA TRP A 202 -28.15 22.22 -3.35
C TRP A 202 -28.32 23.72 -3.13
N SER A 203 -28.95 24.09 -2.02
CA SER A 203 -29.10 25.49 -1.65
C SER A 203 -27.79 26.08 -1.12
N GLU A 204 -27.62 27.39 -1.28
CA GLU A 204 -26.46 28.10 -0.75
C GLU A 204 -26.30 27.96 0.77
N SER A 205 -27.42 27.91 1.49
CA SER A 205 -27.43 27.66 2.93
C SER A 205 -26.87 26.28 3.32
N ASP A 206 -26.89 25.30 2.41
CA ASP A 206 -26.39 23.94 2.66
C ASP A 206 -24.95 23.76 2.20
N TYR A 207 -24.61 24.18 0.97
CA TYR A 207 -23.28 23.93 0.41
C TYR A 207 -22.20 24.83 1.01
N LYS A 208 -22.51 26.06 1.45
CA LYS A 208 -21.49 26.96 2.04
C LYS A 208 -20.92 26.42 3.36
N PRO A 209 -21.75 26.02 4.35
CA PRO A 209 -21.23 25.40 5.57
C PRO A 209 -20.47 24.10 5.28
N LEU A 210 -20.97 23.26 4.36
CA LEU A 210 -20.30 22.02 3.99
C LEU A 210 -18.90 22.28 3.42
N SER A 211 -18.80 23.19 2.47
CA SER A 211 -17.53 23.57 1.83
C SER A 211 -16.52 24.11 2.85
N ALA A 212 -16.96 24.99 3.77
CA ALA A 212 -16.11 25.50 4.85
C ALA A 212 -15.64 24.40 5.83
N ASN A 213 -16.51 23.44 6.16
CA ASN A 213 -16.13 22.32 7.02
C ASN A 213 -15.14 21.38 6.33
N ILE A 214 -15.32 21.10 5.04
CA ILE A 214 -14.37 20.28 4.26
C ILE A 214 -12.99 20.95 4.23
N GLU A 215 -12.93 22.25 3.93
CA GLU A 215 -11.68 23.03 3.96
C GLU A 215 -11.00 22.93 5.34
N GLY A 216 -11.77 23.13 6.42
CA GLY A 216 -11.30 22.99 7.79
C GLY A 216 -10.78 21.59 8.10
N SER A 217 -11.51 20.54 7.71
CA SER A 217 -11.12 19.15 7.92
C SER A 217 -9.84 18.77 7.18
N LEU A 218 -9.67 19.19 5.92
CA LEU A 218 -8.46 18.94 5.14
C LEU A 218 -7.24 19.62 5.77
N ASN A 219 -7.41 20.86 6.25
CA ASN A 219 -6.34 21.58 6.93
C ASN A 219 -5.95 20.92 8.26
N GLN A 220 -6.92 20.40 9.03
CA GLN A 220 -6.63 19.64 10.25
C GLN A 220 -5.95 18.31 9.94
N ALA A 221 -6.38 17.59 8.90
CA ALA A 221 -5.72 16.37 8.46
C ALA A 221 -4.24 16.64 8.10
N ALA A 222 -3.97 17.72 7.37
CA ALA A 222 -2.62 18.14 7.04
C ALA A 222 -1.77 18.46 8.28
N PHE A 223 -2.34 19.12 9.29
CA PHE A 223 -1.68 19.37 10.57
C PHE A 223 -1.34 18.05 11.30
N VAL A 224 -2.30 17.14 11.41
CA VAL A 224 -2.07 15.87 12.10
C VAL A 224 -0.98 15.07 11.39
N MET A 225 -1.05 14.96 10.05
CA MET A 225 0.01 14.29 9.28
C MET A 225 1.38 14.92 9.48
N GLN A 226 1.48 16.26 9.51
CA GLN A 226 2.72 16.96 9.78
C GLN A 226 3.29 16.59 11.16
N LYS A 227 2.43 16.53 12.20
CA LYS A 227 2.84 16.16 13.55
C LYS A 227 3.27 14.71 13.64
N LEU A 228 2.50 13.79 13.09
CA LEU A 228 2.86 12.38 13.06
C LEU A 228 4.18 12.16 12.32
N ARG A 229 4.38 12.80 11.16
CA ARG A 229 5.66 12.73 10.44
C ARG A 229 6.83 13.23 11.28
N SER A 230 6.69 14.38 11.94
CA SER A 230 7.74 14.94 12.80
C SER A 230 8.13 13.97 13.92
N ASP A 231 7.15 13.34 14.57
CA ASP A 231 7.35 12.68 15.85
C ASP A 231 7.47 11.16 15.73
N MET A 232 6.97 10.58 14.64
CA MET A 232 6.97 9.14 14.37
C MET A 232 7.65 8.78 13.04
N GLY A 233 7.88 9.76 12.16
CA GLY A 233 8.61 9.58 10.90
C GLY A 233 10.13 9.60 11.13
N ASP A 234 10.78 8.54 10.70
CA ASP A 234 12.21 8.33 10.73
C ASP A 234 12.59 7.27 9.69
N VAL A 235 13.44 7.66 8.75
CA VAL A 235 13.99 6.75 7.73
C VAL A 235 14.93 5.69 8.32
N HIS A 236 15.37 5.87 9.57
CA HIS A 236 16.18 4.90 10.32
C HIS A 236 15.37 4.08 11.34
N GLY A 237 14.05 4.33 11.47
CA GLY A 237 13.16 3.51 12.30
C GLY A 237 13.40 3.57 13.81
N THR A 238 14.05 4.62 14.32
CA THR A 238 14.45 4.73 15.74
C THR A 238 13.36 5.33 16.63
N LYS A 239 12.37 6.00 16.05
CA LYS A 239 11.27 6.63 16.82
C LYS A 239 10.18 5.61 17.17
N PRO A 240 9.55 5.71 18.35
CA PRO A 240 8.41 4.88 18.69
C PRO A 240 7.23 5.21 17.76
N VAL A 241 6.55 4.17 17.27
CA VAL A 241 5.46 4.31 16.30
C VAL A 241 4.22 3.59 16.82
N ILE A 242 3.08 4.28 16.75
CA ILE A 242 1.76 3.69 16.99
C ILE A 242 1.20 3.21 15.65
N THR A 243 1.06 1.90 15.49
CA THR A 243 0.58 1.28 14.25
C THR A 243 -0.73 1.90 13.76
N ALA A 244 -1.73 2.05 14.62
CA ALA A 244 -3.04 2.61 14.23
C ALA A 244 -2.92 4.00 13.57
N LEU A 245 -2.08 4.87 14.11
CA LEU A 245 -1.90 6.22 13.57
C LEU A 245 -1.14 6.23 12.22
N VAL A 246 -0.33 5.21 11.93
CA VAL A 246 0.28 5.03 10.60
C VAL A 246 -0.76 4.61 9.58
N TYR A 247 -1.68 3.71 9.94
CA TYR A 247 -2.83 3.37 9.10
C TYR A 247 -3.68 4.60 8.79
N ASP A 248 -4.04 5.37 9.82
CA ASP A 248 -4.82 6.60 9.66
C ASP A 248 -4.10 7.63 8.80
N SER A 249 -2.77 7.77 8.95
CA SER A 249 -1.97 8.69 8.15
C SER A 249 -1.97 8.33 6.68
N ILE A 250 -1.92 7.04 6.36
CA ILE A 250 -2.01 6.59 4.97
C ILE A 250 -3.40 6.91 4.40
N LYS A 251 -4.47 6.71 5.17
CA LYS A 251 -5.84 7.06 4.74
C LYS A 251 -6.02 8.56 4.52
N TRP A 252 -5.51 9.39 5.43
CA TRP A 252 -5.49 10.84 5.22
C TRP A 252 -4.67 11.25 4.01
N SER A 253 -3.54 10.58 3.77
CA SER A 253 -2.74 10.79 2.57
C SER A 253 -3.54 10.52 1.30
N SER A 254 -4.24 9.39 1.22
CA SER A 254 -5.08 9.05 0.07
C SER A 254 -6.17 10.09 -0.16
N LEU A 255 -6.87 10.52 0.90
CA LEU A 255 -7.91 11.54 0.81
C LEU A 255 -7.35 12.87 0.29
N LEU A 256 -6.21 13.32 0.83
CA LEU A 256 -5.56 14.56 0.42
C LEU A 256 -5.04 14.47 -1.02
N LEU A 257 -4.46 13.34 -1.43
CA LEU A 257 -4.02 13.11 -2.81
C LEU A 257 -5.20 13.18 -3.77
N ARG A 258 -6.33 12.56 -3.44
CA ARG A 258 -7.55 12.63 -4.25
C ARG A 258 -8.02 14.07 -4.44
N VAL A 259 -7.97 14.89 -3.40
CA VAL A 259 -8.32 16.31 -3.49
C VAL A 259 -7.34 17.11 -4.34
N LEU A 260 -6.04 16.78 -4.30
CA LEU A 260 -4.99 17.56 -4.96
C LEU A 260 -4.68 17.11 -6.39
N ALA A 261 -5.03 15.88 -6.77
CA ALA A 261 -4.64 15.27 -8.04
C ALA A 261 -5.82 14.90 -8.95
N ILE A 262 -7.00 14.63 -8.38
CA ILE A 262 -8.12 14.01 -9.11
C ILE A 262 -9.29 14.97 -9.26
N ARG A 263 -9.49 15.88 -8.29
CA ARG A 263 -10.55 16.90 -8.36
C ARG A 263 -10.19 18.04 -9.29
#